data_AF-A0A6A4EGU9-F1
#
_entry.id   AF-A0A6A4EGU9-F1
#
_cell.length_a   1.000
_cell.length_b   1.000
_cell.length_c   1.000
_cell.angle_alpha   90.00
_cell.angle_beta   90.00
_cell.angle_gamma   90.00
#
_symmetry.space_group_name_H-M   'P 1'
#
loop_
_entity.id
_entity.type
_entity.pdbx_description
1 polymer ?
#
loop_
_entity_poly.entity_id
_entity_poly.type
_entity_poly.pdbx_seq_one_letter_code
_entity_poly.pdbx_strand_id
1 'polypeptide(L)'
;MFDPLQSDNNYKVIEKSMGQVVEDILGLKGELVFERITWCKQQDNSSCGICCLAVLEMLITDALWDDSIYKLVPYLRMRYLYKAIGFIDRMAVTAEVN
;
A
#
# COMPACT_ATOMS: atom_id res chain seq x y z
N MET A 1 -4.20 -3.50 -7.51
CA MET A 1 -5.02 -3.63 -6.29
C MET A 1 -4.43 -4.71 -5.41
N PHE A 2 -4.39 -4.50 -4.10
CA PHE A 2 -3.79 -5.44 -3.17
C PHE A 2 -4.59 -5.52 -1.87
N ASP A 3 -4.92 -6.75 -1.47
CA ASP A 3 -5.37 -7.08 -0.12
C ASP A 3 -4.33 -8.01 0.52
N PRO A 4 -3.72 -7.64 1.66
CA PRO A 4 -2.75 -8.49 2.35
C PRO A 4 -3.26 -9.90 2.66
N LEU A 5 -4.57 -10.05 2.89
CA LEU A 5 -5.17 -11.36 3.18
C LEU A 5 -5.57 -12.14 1.93
N GLN A 6 -5.47 -11.55 0.74
CA GLN A 6 -5.88 -12.12 -0.54
C GLN A 6 -7.35 -12.60 -0.51
N SER A 7 -8.24 -11.84 0.14
CA SER A 7 -9.66 -12.16 0.27
C SER A 7 -10.45 -11.69 -0.95
N ASP A 8 -11.10 -12.62 -1.64
CA ASP A 8 -12.00 -12.31 -2.75
C ASP A 8 -13.11 -11.34 -2.37
N ASN A 9 -13.61 -11.41 -1.13
CA ASN A 9 -14.63 -10.50 -0.67
C ASN A 9 -14.08 -9.08 -0.53
N ASN A 10 -12.87 -8.94 0.00
CA ASN A 10 -12.21 -7.62 0.10
C ASN A 10 -11.94 -7.05 -1.28
N TYR A 11 -11.48 -7.86 -2.23
CA TYR A 11 -11.28 -7.42 -3.61
C TYR A 11 -12.57 -6.88 -4.24
N LYS A 12 -13.70 -7.60 -4.11
CA LYS A 12 -15.00 -7.10 -4.60
C LYS A 12 -15.39 -5.75 -3.99
N VAL A 13 -15.14 -5.57 -2.69
CA VAL A 13 -15.43 -4.31 -1.99
C VAL A 13 -14.54 -3.18 -2.51
N ILE A 14 -13.25 -3.42 -2.69
CA ILE A 14 -12.30 -2.41 -3.18
C ILE A 14 -12.59 -2.06 -4.64
N GLU A 15 -12.78 -3.05 -5.52
CA GLU A 15 -13.15 -2.85 -6.94
C GLU A 15 -14.42 -2.01 -7.05
N LYS A 16 -15.47 -2.36 -6.29
CA LYS A 16 -16.72 -1.57 -6.27
C LYS A 16 -16.48 -0.14 -5.79
N SER A 17 -15.73 0.04 -4.71
CA SER A 17 -15.50 1.37 -4.12
C SER A 17 -14.67 2.26 -5.06
N MET A 18 -13.63 1.70 -5.67
CA MET A 18 -12.81 2.41 -6.66
C MET A 18 -13.59 2.71 -7.92
N GLY A 19 -14.35 1.74 -8.44
CA GLY A 19 -15.21 1.95 -9.62
C GLY A 19 -16.22 3.06 -9.39
N GLN A 20 -16.93 3.06 -8.26
CA GLN A 20 -17.96 4.06 -7.97
C GLN A 20 -17.39 5.45 -7.70
N VAL A 21 -16.27 5.55 -6.99
CA VAL A 21 -15.74 6.87 -6.58
C VAL A 21 -14.78 7.43 -7.61
N VAL A 22 -13.82 6.63 -8.07
CA VAL A 22 -12.73 7.10 -8.93
C VAL A 22 -13.20 7.29 -10.36
N GLU A 23 -14.00 6.38 -10.91
CA GLU A 23 -14.49 6.55 -12.29
C GLU A 23 -15.39 7.78 -12.41
N ASP A 24 -16.26 8.02 -11.43
CA ASP A 24 -17.16 9.17 -11.44
C ASP A 24 -16.37 10.49 -11.29
N ILE A 25 -15.35 10.54 -10.42
CA ILE A 25 -14.50 11.73 -10.25
C ILE A 25 -13.66 12.02 -11.50
N LEU A 26 -13.13 10.98 -12.14
CA LEU A 26 -12.23 11.13 -13.30
C LEU A 26 -12.95 11.13 -14.65
N GLY A 27 -14.26 10.85 -14.68
CA GLY A 27 -15.03 10.70 -15.91
C GLY A 27 -14.64 9.46 -16.73
N LEU A 28 -14.11 8.42 -16.08
CA LEU A 28 -13.53 7.21 -16.70
C LEU A 28 -14.46 5.99 -16.55
N LYS A 29 -15.78 6.20 -16.69
CA LYS A 29 -16.78 5.18 -16.40
C LYS A 29 -16.60 3.94 -17.27
N GLY A 30 -16.35 2.80 -16.63
CA GLY A 30 -16.10 1.53 -17.30
C GLY A 30 -14.73 1.42 -17.98
N GLU A 31 -13.82 2.38 -17.75
CA GLU A 31 -12.46 2.37 -18.33
C GLU A 31 -11.38 1.88 -17.35
N LEU A 32 -11.69 1.78 -16.04
CA LEU A 32 -10.71 1.29 -15.07
C LEU A 32 -10.52 -0.22 -15.20
N VAL A 33 -9.25 -0.61 -15.31
CA VAL A 33 -8.82 -2.02 -15.23
C VAL A 33 -8.16 -2.26 -13.88
N PHE A 34 -8.66 -3.25 -13.15
CA PHE A 34 -8.12 -3.64 -11.86
C PHE A 34 -7.24 -4.89 -12.00
N GLU A 35 -5.94 -4.70 -11.84
CA GLU A 35 -5.01 -5.82 -11.71
C GLU A 35 -4.85 -6.22 -10.24
N ARG A 36 -4.98 -7.51 -9.93
CA ARG A 36 -4.79 -8.03 -8.57
C ARG A 36 -3.35 -8.45 -8.36
N ILE A 37 -2.77 -7.99 -7.25
CA ILE A 37 -1.46 -8.43 -6.80
C ILE A 37 -1.63 -9.73 -6.02
N THR A 38 -1.13 -10.83 -6.57
CA THR A 38 -1.31 -12.19 -6.03
C THR A 38 -0.02 -12.81 -5.50
N TRP A 39 1.13 -12.18 -5.71
CA TRP A 39 2.45 -12.71 -5.40
C TRP A 39 2.86 -12.57 -3.91
N CYS A 40 2.01 -11.98 -3.06
CA CYS A 40 2.26 -11.83 -1.62
C CYS A 40 0.97 -12.05 -0.81
N LYS A 41 1.05 -12.80 0.29
CA LYS A 41 -0.03 -12.97 1.26
C LYS A 41 0.53 -12.83 2.68
N GLN A 42 -0.08 -12.00 3.50
CA GLN A 42 0.28 -11.82 4.90
C GLN A 42 0.17 -13.15 5.67
N GLN A 43 1.15 -13.40 6.55
CA GLN A 43 1.31 -14.65 7.30
C GLN A 43 0.91 -14.53 8.79
N ASP A 44 0.49 -13.35 9.24
CA ASP A 44 0.11 -13.07 10.62
C ASP A 44 -1.18 -12.23 10.69
N ASN A 45 -1.56 -11.75 11.87
CA ASN A 45 -2.76 -10.92 12.08
C ASN A 45 -2.46 -9.42 12.27
N SER A 46 -1.21 -8.97 12.09
CA SER A 46 -0.80 -7.61 12.48
C SER A 46 0.03 -6.85 11.44
N SER A 47 0.37 -7.48 10.31
CA SER A 47 1.29 -6.92 9.33
C SER A 47 0.62 -6.38 8.06
N CYS A 48 -0.71 -6.25 8.03
CA CYS A 48 -1.46 -5.77 6.85
C CYS A 48 -0.94 -4.41 6.35
N GLY A 49 -0.79 -3.44 7.25
CA GLY A 49 -0.26 -2.12 6.89
C GLY A 49 1.18 -2.17 6.36
N ILE A 50 2.02 -3.05 6.90
CA ILE A 50 3.41 -3.20 6.47
C ILE A 50 3.49 -3.88 5.11
N CYS A 51 2.68 -4.91 4.88
CA CYS A 51 2.54 -5.53 3.56
C CYS A 51 2.09 -4.49 2.53
N CYS A 52 1.08 -3.65 2.83
CA CYS A 52 0.64 -2.59 1.92
C CYS A 52 1.75 -1.61 1.58
N LEU A 53 2.52 -1.14 2.57
CA LEU A 53 3.63 -0.21 2.34
C LEU A 53 4.77 -0.84 1.54
N ALA A 54 5.12 -2.10 1.82
CA ALA A 54 6.16 -2.82 1.09
C ALA A 54 5.77 -3.05 -0.37
N VAL A 55 4.53 -3.50 -0.62
CA VAL A 55 4.00 -3.67 -1.98
C VAL A 55 3.98 -2.33 -2.73
N LEU A 56 3.55 -1.25 -2.09
CA LEU A 56 3.56 0.08 -2.71
C LEU A 56 4.99 0.53 -3.07
N GLU A 57 5.95 0.36 -2.16
CA GLU A 57 7.37 0.70 -2.41
C GLU A 57 7.93 -0.12 -3.57
N MET A 58 7.59 -1.40 -3.68
CA MET A 58 8.01 -2.26 -4.78
C MET A 58 7.45 -1.82 -6.14
N LEU A 59 6.16 -1.51 -6.21
CA LEU A 59 5.54 -1.04 -7.45
C LEU A 59 6.18 0.27 -7.94
N ILE A 60 6.53 1.16 -7.03
CA ILE A 60 7.20 2.44 -7.36
C ILE A 60 8.65 2.22 -7.81
N THR A 61 9.32 1.21 -7.27
CA THR A 61 10.75 0.94 -7.51
C THR A 61 11.02 -0.16 -8.52
N ASP A 62 9.97 -0.73 -9.13
CA ASP A 62 10.03 -1.89 -10.02
C ASP A 62 10.78 -3.08 -9.40
N ALA A 63 10.59 -3.28 -8.09
CA ALA A 63 11.23 -4.36 -7.34
C ALA A 63 10.34 -5.61 -7.28
N LEU A 64 10.97 -6.78 -7.19
CA LEU A 64 10.28 -8.05 -7.03
C LEU A 64 10.08 -8.40 -5.55
N TRP A 65 9.00 -9.12 -5.26
CA TRP A 65 8.77 -9.68 -3.94
C TRP A 65 9.62 -10.92 -3.70
N ASP A 66 10.22 -10.99 -2.51
CA ASP A 66 10.97 -12.13 -2.02
C ASP A 66 10.42 -12.52 -0.65
N ASP A 67 10.16 -13.80 -0.42
CA ASP A 67 9.57 -14.28 0.83
C ASP A 67 10.45 -14.06 2.08
N SER A 68 11.75 -13.75 1.91
CA SER A 68 12.60 -13.28 3.02
C SER A 68 12.04 -12.02 3.68
N ILE A 69 11.21 -11.24 2.98
CA ILE A 69 10.56 -10.04 3.52
C ILE A 69 9.67 -10.34 4.71
N TYR A 70 9.05 -11.52 4.77
CA TYR A 70 8.27 -11.91 5.95
C TYR A 70 9.14 -11.93 7.22
N LYS A 71 10.43 -12.29 7.09
CA LYS A 71 11.39 -12.25 8.20
C LYS A 71 11.85 -10.83 8.55
N LEU A 72 11.70 -9.90 7.61
CA LEU A 72 12.11 -8.50 7.75
C LEU A 72 10.96 -7.58 8.21
N VAL A 73 9.76 -8.11 8.45
CA VAL A 73 8.61 -7.31 8.93
C VAL A 73 8.95 -6.43 10.15
N PRO A 74 9.64 -6.90 11.21
CA PRO A 74 10.00 -6.04 12.35
C PRO A 74 10.91 -4.88 11.93
N TYR A 75 11.86 -5.14 11.04
CA TYR A 75 12.74 -4.11 10.48
C TYR A 75 11.94 -3.10 9.65
N LEU A 76 11.03 -3.58 8.78
CA LEU A 76 10.21 -2.71 7.94
C LEU A 76 9.30 -1.81 8.77
N ARG A 77 8.74 -2.29 9.89
CA ARG A 77 7.98 -1.45 10.84
C ARG A 77 8.81 -0.26 11.30
N MET A 78 10.04 -0.51 11.76
CA MET A 78 10.95 0.54 12.21
C MET A 78 11.38 1.46 11.06
N ARG A 79 11.68 0.90 9.88
CA ARG A 79 12.07 1.66 8.69
C ARG A 79 10.97 2.64 8.26
N TYR A 80 9.72 2.19 8.21
CA TYR A 80 8.60 3.05 7.83
C TYR A 80 8.27 4.09 8.91
N LEU A 81 8.34 3.72 10.19
CA LEU A 81 8.21 4.69 11.28
C LEU A 81 9.27 5.79 11.20
N TYR A 82 10.53 5.41 10.97
CA TYR A 82 11.64 6.36 10.84
C TYR A 82 11.46 7.28 9.62
N LYS A 83 11.04 6.74 8.47
CA LYS A 83 10.68 7.55 7.28
C LYS A 83 9.58 8.57 7.60
N ALA A 84 8.55 8.16 8.35
CA ALA A 84 7.43 9.03 8.74
C ALA A 84 7.87 10.14 9.70
N ILE A 85 8.66 9.81 10.73
CA ILE A 85 9.24 10.82 11.65
C ILE A 85 10.05 11.84 10.86
N GLY A 86 10.99 11.38 10.03
CA GLY A 86 11.81 12.29 9.24
C GLY A 86 11.00 13.14 8.24
N PHE A 87 9.85 12.65 7.77
CA PHE A 87 8.94 13.45 6.94
C PHE A 87 8.24 14.53 7.75
N ILE A 88 7.71 14.21 8.94
CA ILE A 88 7.07 15.17 9.85
C ILE A 88 8.06 16.27 10.26
N ASP A 89 9.29 15.89 10.61
CA ASP A 89 10.33 16.85 11.01
C ASP A 89 10.62 17.86 9.88
N ARG A 90 10.71 17.39 8.63
CA ARG A 90 10.88 18.28 7.47
C ARG A 90 9.68 19.21 7.27
N MET A 91 8.46 18.71 7.48
CA MET A 91 7.25 19.53 7.38
C MET A 91 7.20 20.62 8.45
N ALA A 92 7.58 20.29 9.70
CA ALA A 92 7.63 21.25 10.79
C ALA A 92 8.60 22.40 10.48
N VAL A 93 9.79 22.08 9.96
CA VAL A 93 10.77 23.10 9.52
C VAL A 93 10.19 24.00 8.43
N THR A 94 9.47 23.46 7.44
CA THR A 94 8.87 24.29 6.37
C THR A 94 7.68 25.14 6.83
N ALA A 95 7.00 24.76 7.91
CA ALA A 95 5.90 25.54 8.48
C ALA A 95 6.38 26.73 9.32
N GLU A 96 7.59 26.67 9.88
CA GLU A 96 8.20 27.77 10.64
C GLU A 96 8.84 28.86 9.76
N VAL A 97 9.01 28.60 8.46
CA VAL A 97 9.63 29.52 7.49
C VAL A 97 8.60 30.28 6.64
N ASN A 98 7.30 29.96 6.78
CA ASN A 98 6.18 30.69 6.17
C ASN A 98 5.41 31.50 7.21
#